data_AF-A0A1G4Q1B2-F1
#
_entry.id   AF-A0A1G4Q1B2-F1
#
_cell.length_a   1.000
_cell.length_b   1.000
_cell.length_c   1.000
_cell.angle_alpha   90.00
_cell.angle_beta   90.00
_cell.angle_gamma   90.00
#
_symmetry.space_group_name_H-M   'P 1'
#
loop_
_entity.id
_entity.type
_entity.pdbx_description
1 polymer ?
#
loop_
_entity_poly.entity_id
_entity_poly.type
_entity_poly.pdbx_seq_one_letter_code
_entity_poly.pdbx_strand_id
1 'polypeptide(L)'
;MGKGIAAKDTRACILGLAGTELTPEEHRFFSDLQPLGFILFRRNIETPAQVKALVASLKGLVAHDALILIDQEGGRVRRLRPPHWPDYPPASRFAEVTNDPSEEREMVRLGARLMAHDLAELGINVDCAPVLDVPQPGAHEIVGDRAYGMAPQAVAVMGRAACEGFLAGGVLPVIKHVPGHGRAGADSHTDLPRVDAKLDELLKVDFYPFQVNADMPIAMTAHVLYRAIDKRNPATTSRKCLKIVRDVIGFDGLLITDDLSMNALSGTLEKRAKAALRAGVDVILHCSGQMAEMRQVAHVTPKLKGEGLRRAKAAITRLLKTPEPLDVIDARARFDVVMARGQDAGAKSDPTEVTPS
;
A
#
# COMPACT_ATOMS: atom_id res chain seq x y z
N MET A 1 -14.52 -22.01 -7.23
CA MET A 1 -14.23 -21.73 -5.81
C MET A 1 -12.81 -21.17 -5.73
N GLY A 2 -12.58 -20.09 -4.97
CA GLY A 2 -11.23 -19.55 -4.75
C GLY A 2 -10.33 -20.61 -4.11
N LYS A 3 -9.03 -20.55 -4.41
CA LYS A 3 -8.04 -21.54 -3.94
C LYS A 3 -7.83 -21.46 -2.42
N GLY A 4 -8.23 -20.37 -1.76
CA GLY A 4 -7.98 -20.09 -0.34
C GLY A 4 -6.48 -19.95 -0.03
N ILE A 5 -6.09 -19.87 1.24
CA ILE A 5 -4.67 -20.02 1.64
C ILE A 5 -4.43 -21.47 2.07
N ALA A 6 -3.76 -22.25 1.23
CA ALA A 6 -3.23 -23.56 1.60
C ALA A 6 -2.01 -23.36 2.53
N ALA A 7 -2.30 -23.34 3.84
CA ALA A 7 -1.38 -22.98 4.92
C ALA A 7 -0.01 -23.70 4.95
N LYS A 8 0.14 -24.85 4.29
CA LYS A 8 1.34 -25.69 4.45
C LYS A 8 2.56 -25.16 3.68
N ASP A 9 2.37 -24.35 2.65
CA ASP A 9 3.47 -23.96 1.75
C ASP A 9 3.60 -22.46 1.46
N THR A 10 2.58 -21.64 1.73
CA THR A 10 2.65 -20.19 1.46
C THR A 10 3.72 -19.48 2.31
N ARG A 11 4.68 -18.82 1.64
CA ARG A 11 5.72 -18.02 2.27
C ARG A 11 5.22 -16.64 2.67
N ALA A 12 5.71 -16.16 3.81
CA ALA A 12 5.40 -14.85 4.39
C ALA A 12 6.13 -13.71 3.65
N CYS A 13 6.02 -13.67 2.33
CA CYS A 13 6.55 -12.59 1.50
C CYS A 13 5.65 -12.27 0.31
N ILE A 14 5.74 -11.01 -0.13
CA ILE A 14 5.20 -10.48 -1.37
C ILE A 14 6.39 -9.96 -2.17
N LEU A 15 6.49 -10.37 -3.43
CA LEU A 15 7.65 -10.09 -4.27
C LEU A 15 7.28 -9.32 -5.54
N GLY A 16 8.13 -8.38 -5.94
CA GLY A 16 8.09 -7.77 -7.26
C GLY A 16 8.65 -8.71 -8.34
N LEU A 17 8.64 -8.23 -9.57
CA LEU A 17 9.13 -8.95 -10.76
C LEU A 17 9.80 -8.00 -11.74
N ALA A 18 10.66 -8.55 -12.60
CA ALA A 18 11.60 -7.78 -13.40
C ALA A 18 10.93 -6.97 -14.52
N GLY A 19 9.96 -7.54 -15.23
CA GLY A 19 9.38 -6.94 -16.44
C GLY A 19 7.91 -7.26 -16.68
N THR A 20 7.48 -7.13 -17.92
CA THR A 20 6.10 -7.29 -18.38
C THR A 20 5.67 -8.74 -18.57
N GLU A 21 6.62 -9.67 -18.54
CA GLU A 21 6.41 -11.11 -18.61
C GLU A 21 7.32 -11.82 -17.61
N LEU A 22 6.94 -13.04 -17.26
CA LEU A 22 7.75 -13.88 -16.38
C LEU A 22 8.92 -14.48 -17.15
N THR A 23 10.12 -14.29 -16.62
CA THR A 23 11.27 -15.07 -17.09
C THR A 23 11.12 -16.54 -16.67
N PRO A 24 11.78 -17.49 -17.38
CA PRO A 24 11.81 -18.89 -16.96
C PRO A 24 12.37 -19.08 -15.54
N GLU A 25 13.30 -18.22 -15.10
CA GLU A 25 13.85 -18.26 -13.76
C GLU A 25 12.83 -17.82 -12.71
N GLU A 26 12.12 -16.71 -12.93
CA GLU A 26 11.03 -16.25 -12.07
C GLU A 26 9.91 -17.28 -11.98
N HIS A 27 9.51 -17.86 -13.11
CA HIS A 27 8.49 -18.91 -13.13
C HIS A 27 8.85 -20.07 -12.20
N ARG A 28 10.07 -20.63 -12.33
CA ARG A 28 10.53 -21.71 -11.44
C ARG A 28 10.63 -21.24 -9.99
N PHE A 29 11.25 -20.09 -9.76
CA PHE A 29 11.49 -19.56 -8.41
C PHE A 29 10.18 -19.31 -7.65
N PHE A 30 9.20 -18.67 -8.27
CA PHE A 30 7.91 -18.40 -7.64
C PHE A 30 7.07 -19.67 -7.45
N SER A 31 7.10 -20.59 -8.42
CA SER A 31 6.44 -21.89 -8.30
C SER A 31 7.01 -22.70 -7.13
N ASP A 32 8.32 -22.71 -6.93
CA ASP A 32 8.95 -23.43 -5.82
C ASP A 32 8.73 -22.72 -4.47
N LEU A 33 8.75 -21.38 -4.48
CA LEU A 33 8.68 -20.56 -3.28
C LEU A 33 7.27 -20.46 -2.70
N GLN A 34 6.24 -20.36 -3.54
CA GLN A 34 4.85 -20.09 -3.15
C GLN A 34 4.70 -18.82 -2.29
N PRO A 35 5.09 -17.62 -2.77
CA PRO A 35 4.92 -16.37 -2.02
C PRO A 35 3.44 -16.03 -1.80
N LEU A 36 3.09 -15.33 -0.71
CA LEU A 36 1.71 -14.92 -0.43
C LEU A 36 1.12 -14.08 -1.58
N GLY A 37 1.96 -13.28 -2.23
CA GLY A 37 1.52 -12.44 -3.32
C GLY A 37 2.66 -11.85 -4.13
N PHE A 38 2.27 -10.97 -5.05
CA PHE A 38 3.16 -10.24 -5.94
C PHE A 38 2.78 -8.77 -5.95
N ILE A 39 3.74 -7.87 -6.20
CA ILE A 39 3.49 -6.44 -6.35
C ILE A 39 3.92 -5.96 -7.74
N LEU A 40 3.04 -5.23 -8.41
CA LEU A 40 3.28 -4.67 -9.74
C LEU A 40 3.75 -3.22 -9.63
N PHE A 41 4.73 -2.88 -10.47
CA PHE A 41 5.28 -1.55 -10.66
C PHE A 41 5.12 -1.11 -12.11
N ARG A 42 5.43 0.15 -12.41
CA ARG A 42 5.30 0.72 -13.75
C ARG A 42 6.00 -0.12 -14.83
N ARG A 43 7.16 -0.69 -14.52
CA ARG A 43 7.93 -1.58 -15.40
C ARG A 43 7.21 -2.88 -15.80
N ASN A 44 6.09 -3.21 -15.16
CA ASN A 44 5.29 -4.39 -15.42
C ASN A 44 4.01 -4.07 -16.23
N ILE A 45 3.77 -2.80 -16.54
CA ILE A 45 2.52 -2.27 -17.08
C ILE A 45 2.76 -1.66 -18.47
N GLU A 46 2.24 -2.31 -19.51
CA GLU A 46 2.21 -1.79 -20.88
C GLU A 46 0.79 -1.57 -21.38
N THR A 47 0.01 -2.65 -21.54
CA THR A 47 -1.35 -2.61 -22.08
C THR A 47 -2.31 -3.41 -21.21
N PRO A 48 -3.64 -3.13 -21.22
CA PRO A 48 -4.61 -3.90 -20.45
C PRO A 48 -4.55 -5.42 -20.73
N ALA A 49 -4.34 -5.83 -21.98
CA ALA A 49 -4.24 -7.24 -22.35
C ALA A 49 -2.97 -7.89 -21.77
N GLN A 50 -1.82 -7.22 -21.88
CA GLN A 50 -0.56 -7.70 -21.32
C GLN A 50 -0.65 -7.84 -19.79
N VAL A 51 -1.18 -6.84 -19.09
CA VAL A 51 -1.28 -6.88 -17.62
C VAL A 51 -2.22 -8.01 -17.18
N LYS A 52 -3.37 -8.20 -17.85
CA LYS A 52 -4.28 -9.33 -17.57
C LYS A 52 -3.57 -10.68 -17.73
N ALA A 53 -2.78 -10.86 -18.78
CA ALA A 53 -2.03 -12.09 -19.03
C ALA A 53 -0.94 -12.31 -17.96
N LEU A 54 -0.21 -11.26 -17.58
CA LEU A 54 0.80 -11.31 -16.52
C LEU A 54 0.18 -11.70 -15.17
N VAL A 55 -0.91 -11.03 -14.77
CA VAL A 55 -1.63 -11.31 -13.52
C VAL A 55 -2.20 -12.73 -13.51
N ALA A 56 -2.77 -13.19 -14.62
CA ALA A 56 -3.25 -14.57 -14.74
C ALA A 56 -2.11 -15.58 -14.57
N SER A 57 -0.95 -15.32 -15.16
CA SER A 57 0.24 -16.17 -15.04
C SER A 57 0.72 -16.25 -13.59
N LEU A 58 0.84 -15.10 -12.91
CA LEU A 58 1.22 -15.03 -11.50
C LEU A 58 0.27 -15.82 -10.58
N LYS A 59 -1.05 -15.67 -10.77
CA LYS A 59 -2.06 -16.43 -10.02
C LYS A 59 -2.05 -17.93 -10.35
N GLY A 60 -1.60 -18.29 -11.56
CA GLY A 60 -1.43 -19.67 -12.00
C GLY A 60 -0.27 -20.39 -11.31
N LEU A 61 0.81 -19.67 -10.97
CA LEU A 61 2.01 -20.23 -10.35
C LEU A 61 1.83 -20.71 -8.90
N VAL A 62 0.86 -20.14 -8.19
CA VAL A 62 0.67 -20.43 -6.76
C VAL A 62 -0.60 -21.22 -6.50
N ALA A 63 -0.55 -22.07 -5.47
CA ALA A 63 -1.63 -22.96 -5.08
C ALA A 63 -2.71 -22.27 -4.21
N HIS A 64 -2.54 -20.99 -3.87
CA HIS A 64 -3.46 -20.18 -3.08
C HIS A 64 -4.03 -19.00 -3.88
N ASP A 65 -5.01 -18.30 -3.30
CA ASP A 65 -5.50 -17.03 -3.83
C ASP A 65 -4.42 -15.95 -3.63
N ALA A 66 -3.60 -15.73 -4.67
CA ALA A 66 -2.51 -14.76 -4.61
C ALA A 66 -3.04 -13.34 -4.36
N LEU A 67 -2.35 -12.62 -3.47
CA LEU A 67 -2.50 -11.17 -3.38
C LEU A 67 -1.69 -10.53 -4.54
N ILE A 68 -2.34 -9.74 -5.37
CA ILE A 68 -1.73 -8.97 -6.45
C ILE A 68 -1.86 -7.51 -6.06
N LEU A 69 -0.74 -6.93 -5.65
CA LEU A 69 -0.61 -5.58 -5.12
C LEU A 69 -0.20 -4.61 -6.21
N ILE A 70 -0.56 -3.36 -6.03
CA ILE A 70 -0.06 -2.20 -6.78
C ILE A 70 -0.05 -0.98 -5.85
N ASP A 71 0.68 0.08 -6.21
CA ASP A 71 0.51 1.42 -5.64
C ASP A 71 -0.22 2.31 -6.65
N GLN A 72 -1.54 2.32 -6.60
CA GLN A 72 -2.37 3.16 -7.46
C GLN A 72 -3.03 4.28 -6.63
N GLU A 73 -2.27 5.13 -5.95
CA GLU A 73 -2.85 6.16 -5.06
C GLU A 73 -3.60 7.27 -5.82
N GLY A 74 -3.22 7.51 -7.08
CA GLY A 74 -3.58 8.73 -7.80
C GLY A 74 -2.47 9.78 -7.71
N GLY A 75 -2.61 10.87 -8.47
CA GLY A 75 -1.57 11.91 -8.57
C GLY A 75 -0.23 11.30 -8.99
N ARG A 76 0.87 11.73 -8.40
CA ARG A 76 2.22 11.25 -8.79
C ARG A 76 2.47 9.76 -8.51
N VAL A 77 1.84 9.16 -7.49
CA VAL A 77 2.02 7.73 -7.17
C VAL A 77 0.95 6.90 -7.87
N ARG A 78 1.20 6.62 -9.16
CA ARG A 78 0.32 5.79 -9.99
C ARG A 78 1.09 4.98 -11.00
N ARG A 79 0.67 3.72 -11.19
CA ARG A 79 1.30 2.77 -12.13
C ARG A 79 0.47 2.64 -13.41
N LEU A 80 -0.85 2.58 -13.28
CA LEU A 80 -1.80 2.65 -14.39
C LEU A 80 -1.98 4.12 -14.78
N ARG A 81 -1.76 4.44 -16.05
CA ARG A 81 -1.77 5.82 -16.59
C ARG A 81 -2.49 5.90 -17.94
N PRO A 82 -2.89 7.11 -18.37
CA PRO A 82 -3.31 7.33 -19.76
C PRO A 82 -2.27 6.83 -20.77
N PRO A 83 -2.70 6.41 -21.99
CA PRO A 83 -4.06 6.51 -22.51
C PRO A 83 -4.97 5.32 -22.14
N HIS A 84 -4.43 4.28 -21.50
CA HIS A 84 -5.20 3.06 -21.24
C HIS A 84 -6.08 3.14 -19.98
N TRP A 85 -5.71 3.99 -19.03
CA TRP A 85 -6.42 4.15 -17.77
C TRP A 85 -6.66 5.62 -17.43
N PRO A 86 -7.68 5.93 -16.61
CA PRO A 86 -7.95 7.29 -16.16
C PRO A 86 -6.80 7.89 -15.35
N ASP A 87 -6.69 9.21 -15.38
CA ASP A 87 -5.73 9.96 -14.57
C ASP A 87 -6.38 10.42 -13.26
N TYR A 88 -6.33 9.56 -12.24
CA TYR A 88 -6.89 9.88 -10.92
C TYR A 88 -6.07 10.99 -10.24
N PRO A 89 -6.73 11.99 -9.60
CA PRO A 89 -6.04 13.10 -8.96
C PRO A 89 -5.29 12.67 -7.68
N PRO A 90 -4.35 13.48 -7.17
CA PRO A 90 -3.78 13.28 -5.84
C PRO A 90 -4.85 13.42 -4.75
N ALA A 91 -4.62 12.82 -3.57
CA ALA A 91 -5.59 12.83 -2.47
C ALA A 91 -5.91 14.24 -1.95
N SER A 92 -4.95 15.18 -1.98
CA SER A 92 -5.20 16.57 -1.55
C SER A 92 -6.28 17.26 -2.38
N ARG A 93 -6.47 16.81 -3.62
CA ARG A 93 -7.42 17.41 -4.57
C ARG A 93 -8.86 17.35 -4.09
N PHE A 94 -9.23 16.33 -3.34
CA PHE A 94 -10.61 16.15 -2.87
C PHE A 94 -11.07 17.31 -1.98
N ALA A 95 -10.19 17.83 -1.12
CA ALA A 95 -10.47 18.98 -0.26
C ALA A 95 -10.44 20.33 -1.01
N GLU A 96 -9.90 20.38 -2.23
CA GLU A 96 -9.82 21.60 -3.03
C GLU A 96 -11.06 21.84 -3.89
N VAL A 97 -11.80 20.78 -4.22
CA VAL A 97 -12.93 20.83 -5.17
C VAL A 97 -14.29 21.03 -4.51
N THR A 98 -14.34 20.96 -3.19
CA THR A 98 -15.56 21.19 -2.40
C THR A 98 -15.24 21.61 -0.97
N ASN A 99 -16.14 22.40 -0.38
CA ASN A 99 -16.12 22.74 1.05
C ASN A 99 -17.20 21.97 1.83
N ASP A 100 -17.97 21.09 1.17
CA ASP A 100 -18.96 20.23 1.81
C ASP A 100 -18.30 18.90 2.22
N PRO A 101 -18.14 18.61 3.53
CA PRO A 101 -17.52 17.36 3.99
C PRO A 101 -18.25 16.09 3.51
N SER A 102 -19.56 16.19 3.23
CA SER A 102 -20.33 15.06 2.71
C SER A 102 -19.98 14.77 1.25
N GLU A 103 -19.90 15.81 0.41
CA GLU A 103 -19.51 15.68 -0.99
C GLU A 103 -18.05 15.23 -1.12
N GLU A 104 -17.15 15.77 -0.28
CA GLU A 104 -15.75 15.34 -0.23
C GLU A 104 -15.64 13.84 0.05
N ARG A 105 -16.28 13.38 1.14
CA ARG A 105 -16.29 11.97 1.53
C ARG A 105 -16.89 11.09 0.44
N GLU A 106 -17.98 11.53 -0.19
CA GLU A 106 -18.61 10.81 -1.30
C GLU A 106 -17.64 10.67 -2.48
N MET A 107 -16.98 11.74 -2.88
CA MET A 107 -16.03 11.73 -3.99
C MET A 107 -14.78 10.91 -3.70
N VAL A 108 -14.27 10.92 -2.47
CA VAL A 108 -13.16 10.04 -2.06
C VAL A 108 -13.57 8.57 -2.18
N ARG A 109 -14.75 8.20 -1.67
CA ARG A 109 -15.27 6.82 -1.81
C ARG A 109 -15.50 6.46 -3.28
N LEU A 110 -16.07 7.36 -4.08
CA LEU A 110 -16.36 7.13 -5.49
C LEU A 110 -15.07 6.96 -6.32
N GLY A 111 -14.07 7.81 -6.10
CA GLY A 111 -12.76 7.71 -6.74
C GLY A 111 -12.07 6.38 -6.46
N ALA A 112 -12.01 5.98 -5.19
CA ALA A 112 -11.48 4.68 -4.80
C ALA A 112 -12.31 3.50 -5.38
N ARG A 113 -13.63 3.64 -5.46
CA ARG A 113 -14.52 2.63 -6.06
C ARG A 113 -14.30 2.47 -7.58
N LEU A 114 -14.09 3.57 -8.30
CA LEU A 114 -13.76 3.58 -9.72
C LEU A 114 -12.37 2.99 -9.98
N MET A 115 -11.39 3.38 -9.17
CA MET A 115 -10.04 2.82 -9.23
C MET A 115 -10.04 1.32 -8.93
N ALA A 116 -10.80 0.86 -7.93
CA ALA A 116 -10.96 -0.55 -7.64
C ALA A 116 -11.61 -1.33 -8.80
N HIS A 117 -12.55 -0.71 -9.53
CA HIS A 117 -13.09 -1.31 -10.75
C HIS A 117 -11.99 -1.54 -11.79
N ASP A 118 -11.20 -0.51 -12.09
CA ASP A 118 -10.11 -0.58 -13.08
C ASP A 118 -9.06 -1.64 -12.70
N LEU A 119 -8.73 -1.74 -11.41
CA LEU A 119 -7.80 -2.74 -10.88
C LEU A 119 -8.38 -4.17 -10.97
N ALA A 120 -9.64 -4.34 -10.57
CA ALA A 120 -10.31 -5.65 -10.59
C ALA A 120 -10.44 -6.21 -12.01
N GLU A 121 -10.63 -5.36 -13.02
CA GLU A 121 -10.64 -5.77 -14.44
C GLU A 121 -9.32 -6.40 -14.90
N LEU A 122 -8.20 -6.01 -14.28
CA LEU A 122 -6.87 -6.57 -14.52
C LEU A 122 -6.58 -7.81 -13.65
N GLY A 123 -7.47 -8.12 -12.71
CA GLY A 123 -7.28 -9.16 -11.70
C GLY A 123 -6.40 -8.72 -10.53
N ILE A 124 -6.07 -7.43 -10.42
CA ILE A 124 -5.39 -6.85 -9.25
C ILE A 124 -6.40 -6.76 -8.11
N ASN A 125 -6.04 -7.25 -6.93
CA ASN A 125 -6.99 -7.42 -5.83
C ASN A 125 -6.52 -6.78 -4.50
N VAL A 126 -5.37 -6.11 -4.50
CA VAL A 126 -4.90 -5.30 -3.38
C VAL A 126 -4.34 -4.00 -3.94
N ASP A 127 -4.74 -2.88 -3.37
CA ASP A 127 -4.12 -1.59 -3.65
C ASP A 127 -3.45 -1.07 -2.39
N CYS A 128 -2.23 -0.58 -2.54
CA CYS A 128 -1.45 0.01 -1.47
C CYS A 128 -1.92 1.44 -1.23
N ALA A 129 -3.19 1.60 -0.92
CA ALA A 129 -3.86 2.86 -0.63
C ALA A 129 -4.99 2.55 0.38
N PRO A 130 -5.43 3.52 1.19
CA PRO A 130 -5.05 4.94 1.21
C PRO A 130 -3.81 5.28 2.06
N VAL A 131 -3.23 6.45 1.79
CA VAL A 131 -2.25 7.11 2.67
C VAL A 131 -3.01 7.81 3.81
N LEU A 132 -2.70 7.40 5.05
CA LEU A 132 -3.28 7.95 6.29
C LEU A 132 -2.29 8.84 7.05
N ASP A 133 -1.20 9.24 6.40
CA ASP A 133 -0.21 10.13 6.98
C ASP A 133 -0.76 11.55 7.08
N VAL A 134 -0.44 12.25 8.19
CA VAL A 134 -0.90 13.62 8.45
C VAL A 134 0.29 14.58 8.35
N PRO A 135 0.47 15.30 7.21
CA PRO A 135 1.56 16.26 7.05
C PRO A 135 1.59 17.28 8.18
N GLN A 136 2.79 17.66 8.60
CA GLN A 136 3.01 18.71 9.60
C GLN A 136 3.87 19.83 9.01
N PRO A 137 3.76 21.07 9.51
CA PRO A 137 4.61 22.16 9.04
C PRO A 137 6.09 21.79 9.10
N GLY A 138 6.80 21.95 7.98
CA GLY A 138 8.23 21.61 7.83
C GLY A 138 8.53 20.12 7.58
N ALA A 139 7.53 19.27 7.42
CA ALA A 139 7.73 17.90 6.97
C ALA A 139 8.16 17.83 5.50
N HIS A 140 8.77 16.72 5.10
CA HIS A 140 9.18 16.49 3.72
C HIS A 140 7.97 16.28 2.80
N GLU A 141 8.08 16.69 1.55
CA GLU A 141 7.07 16.52 0.48
C GLU A 141 6.84 15.04 0.07
N ILE A 142 7.43 14.07 0.78
CA ILE A 142 7.26 12.65 0.46
C ILE A 142 5.81 12.21 0.67
N VAL A 143 5.13 12.80 1.65
CA VAL A 143 3.68 12.71 1.79
C VAL A 143 3.03 13.78 0.90
N GLY A 144 3.19 15.07 1.21
CA GLY A 144 2.74 16.18 0.36
C GLY A 144 1.28 16.03 -0.10
N ASP A 145 1.09 16.10 -1.42
CA ASP A 145 -0.21 15.95 -2.12
C ASP A 145 -0.88 14.56 -1.99
N ARG A 146 -0.16 13.56 -1.47
CA ARG A 146 -0.70 12.21 -1.21
C ARG A 146 -1.58 12.15 0.03
N ALA A 147 -1.54 13.16 0.91
CA ALA A 147 -2.40 13.21 2.08
C ALA A 147 -3.79 13.74 1.73
N TYR A 148 -4.82 13.16 2.35
CA TYR A 148 -6.21 13.65 2.26
C TYR A 148 -6.46 14.97 3.00
N GLY A 149 -5.48 15.46 3.76
CA GLY A 149 -5.60 16.72 4.50
C GLY A 149 -4.52 16.86 5.56
N MET A 150 -4.60 17.97 6.31
CA MET A 150 -3.62 18.30 7.36
C MET A 150 -4.14 18.04 8.78
N ALA A 151 -5.44 17.76 8.94
CA ALA A 151 -6.05 17.49 10.23
C ALA A 151 -6.25 15.98 10.43
N PRO A 152 -5.91 15.41 11.60
CA PRO A 152 -5.98 13.96 11.82
C PRO A 152 -7.41 13.41 11.68
N GLN A 153 -8.43 14.17 12.07
CA GLN A 153 -9.83 13.78 11.90
C GLN A 153 -10.24 13.74 10.42
N ALA A 154 -9.82 14.72 9.62
CA ALA A 154 -10.11 14.74 8.19
C ALA A 154 -9.46 13.55 7.48
N VAL A 155 -8.17 13.30 7.74
CA VAL A 155 -7.44 12.14 7.18
C VAL A 155 -8.07 10.81 7.60
N ALA A 156 -8.50 10.69 8.86
CA ALA A 156 -9.19 9.49 9.34
C ALA A 156 -10.49 9.21 8.58
N VAL A 157 -11.32 10.24 8.37
CA VAL A 157 -12.63 10.13 7.70
C VAL A 157 -12.47 9.87 6.20
N MET A 158 -11.59 10.60 5.52
CA MET A 158 -11.37 10.42 4.08
C MET A 158 -10.65 9.11 3.78
N GLY A 159 -9.67 8.74 4.60
CA GLY A 159 -9.04 7.43 4.56
C GLY A 159 -10.05 6.29 4.71
N ARG A 160 -11.01 6.42 5.65
CA ARG A 160 -12.11 5.45 5.80
C ARG A 160 -12.96 5.37 4.52
N ALA A 161 -13.30 6.50 3.93
CA ALA A 161 -14.10 6.55 2.70
C ALA A 161 -13.39 5.88 1.52
N ALA A 162 -12.08 6.10 1.37
CA ALA A 162 -11.27 5.43 0.36
C ALA A 162 -11.24 3.91 0.58
N CYS A 163 -11.01 3.46 1.82
CA CYS A 163 -11.04 2.04 2.16
C CYS A 163 -12.39 1.38 1.82
N GLU A 164 -13.50 2.05 2.13
CA GLU A 164 -14.83 1.59 1.77
C GLU A 164 -15.02 1.47 0.26
N GLY A 165 -14.52 2.44 -0.52
CA GLY A 165 -14.57 2.42 -1.98
C GLY A 165 -13.80 1.25 -2.58
N PHE A 166 -12.58 0.99 -2.09
CA PHE A 166 -11.78 -0.16 -2.51
C PHE A 166 -12.47 -1.49 -2.20
N LEU A 167 -12.94 -1.67 -0.96
CA LEU A 167 -13.62 -2.89 -0.54
C LEU A 167 -14.89 -3.14 -1.35
N ALA A 168 -15.69 -2.10 -1.59
CA ALA A 168 -16.89 -2.16 -2.42
C ALA A 168 -16.59 -2.58 -3.87
N GLY A 169 -15.40 -2.23 -4.39
CA GLY A 169 -14.92 -2.64 -5.70
C GLY A 169 -14.26 -4.02 -5.76
N GLY A 170 -14.14 -4.73 -4.63
CA GLY A 170 -13.49 -6.04 -4.57
C GLY A 170 -11.97 -5.98 -4.50
N VAL A 171 -11.40 -4.86 -4.06
CA VAL A 171 -9.95 -4.65 -3.86
C VAL A 171 -9.68 -4.43 -2.36
N LEU A 172 -8.68 -5.09 -1.79
CA LEU A 172 -8.28 -4.84 -0.41
C LEU A 172 -7.47 -3.54 -0.31
N PRO A 173 -7.85 -2.61 0.57
CA PRO A 173 -7.00 -1.46 0.88
C PRO A 173 -5.84 -1.86 1.80
N VAL A 174 -4.72 -1.17 1.65
CA VAL A 174 -3.59 -1.21 2.61
C VAL A 174 -3.40 0.19 3.16
N ILE A 175 -3.77 0.39 4.43
CA ILE A 175 -3.55 1.67 5.10
C ILE A 175 -2.06 1.88 5.35
N LYS A 176 -1.53 3.06 5.00
CA LYS A 176 -0.08 3.33 5.10
C LYS A 176 0.25 4.78 5.45
N HIS A 177 1.40 5.08 6.06
CA HIS A 177 2.43 4.13 6.51
C HIS A 177 2.40 4.06 8.04
N VAL A 178 1.93 2.95 8.62
CA VAL A 178 1.70 2.83 10.07
C VAL A 178 3.02 2.88 10.86
N PRO A 179 3.14 3.66 11.94
CA PRO A 179 2.08 4.44 12.60
C PRO A 179 1.98 5.92 12.17
N GLY A 180 2.67 6.37 11.12
CA GLY A 180 2.45 7.69 10.50
C GLY A 180 3.74 8.35 10.00
N HIS A 181 3.84 8.61 8.70
CA HIS A 181 5.01 9.21 8.03
C HIS A 181 4.92 10.75 7.93
N GLY A 182 3.78 11.35 8.28
CA GLY A 182 3.49 12.76 8.02
C GLY A 182 4.41 13.80 8.70
N ARG A 183 5.19 13.39 9.70
CA ARG A 183 6.22 14.21 10.38
C ARG A 183 7.64 14.05 9.84
N ALA A 184 7.86 13.08 8.95
CA ALA A 184 9.21 12.77 8.51
C ALA A 184 9.86 13.96 7.80
N GLY A 185 11.04 14.34 8.27
CA GLY A 185 11.85 15.41 7.64
C GLY A 185 12.68 14.96 6.44
N ALA A 186 12.54 13.71 5.99
CA ALA A 186 13.29 13.15 4.87
C ALA A 186 12.47 12.08 4.14
N ASP A 187 12.87 11.81 2.90
CA ASP A 187 12.34 10.69 2.12
C ASP A 187 13.01 9.37 2.57
N SER A 188 12.19 8.39 2.96
CA SER A 188 12.67 7.05 3.33
C SER A 188 13.30 6.25 2.18
N HIS A 189 13.15 6.70 0.92
CA HIS A 189 13.87 6.12 -0.21
C HIS A 189 15.37 6.49 -0.20
N THR A 190 15.74 7.63 0.37
CA THR A 190 17.13 8.15 0.36
C THR A 190 17.78 8.07 1.73
N ASP A 191 17.07 8.47 2.79
CA ASP A 191 17.59 8.62 4.14
C ASP A 191 16.65 8.04 5.19
N LEU A 192 17.15 7.73 6.39
CA LEU A 192 16.29 7.30 7.49
C LEU A 192 15.61 8.53 8.13
N PRO A 193 14.28 8.71 7.98
CA PRO A 193 13.60 9.84 8.59
C PRO A 193 13.49 9.65 10.10
N ARG A 194 13.64 10.75 10.84
CA ARG A 194 13.62 10.77 12.30
C ARG A 194 12.54 11.73 12.78
N VAL A 195 11.72 11.26 13.72
CA VAL A 195 10.65 12.03 14.34
C VAL A 195 10.96 12.17 15.83
N ASP A 196 11.08 13.42 16.27
CA ASP A 196 11.42 13.81 17.66
C ASP A 196 10.18 14.16 18.51
N ALA A 197 8.98 14.14 17.91
CA ALA A 197 7.72 14.41 18.59
C ALA A 197 7.49 13.47 19.79
N LYS A 198 6.81 13.98 20.82
CA LYS A 198 6.50 13.21 22.03
C LYS A 198 5.42 12.16 21.74
N LEU A 199 5.41 11.08 22.52
CA LEU A 199 4.42 10.00 22.34
C LEU A 199 2.96 10.52 22.42
N ASP A 200 2.66 11.43 23.34
CA ASP A 200 1.31 12.01 23.47
C ASP A 200 0.88 12.84 22.26
N GLU A 201 1.83 13.45 21.54
CA GLU A 201 1.55 14.18 20.29
C GLU A 201 1.33 13.21 19.14
N LEU A 202 2.19 12.18 19.03
CA LEU A 202 2.06 11.11 18.05
C LEU A 202 0.71 10.40 18.17
N LEU A 203 0.25 10.15 19.40
CA LEU A 203 -1.05 9.52 19.66
C LEU A 203 -2.23 10.37 19.15
N LYS A 204 -2.15 11.69 19.29
CA LYS A 204 -3.24 12.62 18.94
C LYS A 204 -3.29 12.95 17.45
N VAL A 205 -2.18 12.84 16.74
CA VAL A 205 -2.05 13.28 15.35
C VAL A 205 -1.72 12.11 14.43
N ASP A 206 -0.49 11.59 14.51
CA ASP A 206 0.04 10.60 13.57
C ASP A 206 -0.70 9.27 13.66
N PHE A 207 -0.99 8.81 14.88
CA PHE A 207 -1.55 7.47 15.13
C PHE A 207 -3.07 7.47 15.00
N TYR A 208 -3.70 8.64 15.14
CA TYR A 208 -5.15 8.79 15.22
C TYR A 208 -5.87 8.26 13.96
N PRO A 209 -5.46 8.58 12.71
CA PRO A 209 -6.08 7.98 11.53
C PRO A 209 -6.02 6.45 11.50
N PHE A 210 -4.93 5.87 11.99
CA PHE A 210 -4.77 4.42 12.05
C PHE A 210 -5.61 3.79 13.16
N GLN A 211 -5.82 4.48 14.29
CA GLN A 211 -6.73 4.03 15.35
C GLN A 211 -8.17 3.94 14.85
N VAL A 212 -8.63 4.97 14.14
CA VAL A 212 -9.99 5.00 13.56
C VAL A 212 -10.19 3.92 12.50
N ASN A 213 -9.12 3.54 11.80
CA ASN A 213 -9.14 2.56 10.70
C ASN A 213 -8.48 1.23 11.09
N ALA A 214 -8.39 0.91 12.38
CA ALA A 214 -7.70 -0.29 12.88
C ALA A 214 -8.38 -1.61 12.46
N ASP A 215 -9.65 -1.55 12.02
CA ASP A 215 -10.42 -2.69 11.51
C ASP A 215 -10.08 -3.04 10.04
N MET A 216 -9.22 -2.27 9.38
CA MET A 216 -8.81 -2.54 8.00
C MET A 216 -8.01 -3.85 7.86
N PRO A 217 -8.11 -4.52 6.68
CA PRO A 217 -7.57 -5.86 6.52
C PRO A 217 -6.03 -5.90 6.52
N ILE A 218 -5.39 -4.86 5.99
CA ILE A 218 -3.94 -4.81 5.78
C ILE A 218 -3.42 -3.42 6.12
N ALA A 219 -2.25 -3.35 6.77
CA ALA A 219 -1.50 -2.12 6.97
C ALA A 219 -0.03 -2.31 6.59
N MET A 220 0.59 -1.23 6.12
CA MET A 220 2.00 -1.21 5.72
C MET A 220 2.82 -0.34 6.68
N THR A 221 3.92 -0.86 7.22
CA THR A 221 4.74 -0.16 8.23
C THR A 221 5.63 0.92 7.62
N ALA A 222 5.81 2.06 8.30
CA ALA A 222 6.77 3.08 7.90
C ALA A 222 8.24 2.75 8.25
N HIS A 223 9.18 3.07 7.37
CA HIS A 223 10.62 3.09 7.68
C HIS A 223 11.04 4.38 8.38
N VAL A 224 10.36 4.74 9.48
CA VAL A 224 10.58 5.99 10.23
C VAL A 224 11.03 5.69 11.65
N LEU A 225 12.03 6.41 12.15
CA LEU A 225 12.54 6.29 13.52
C LEU A 225 11.86 7.31 14.44
N TYR A 226 11.04 6.84 15.37
CA TYR A 226 10.35 7.66 16.37
C TYR A 226 11.14 7.65 17.68
N ARG A 227 11.90 8.72 17.96
CA ARG A 227 12.85 8.74 19.09
C ARG A 227 12.18 8.56 20.46
N ALA A 228 10.92 8.99 20.59
CA ALA A 228 10.12 8.79 21.80
C ALA A 228 9.79 7.33 22.10
N ILE A 229 9.86 6.42 21.10
CA ILE A 229 9.49 5.01 21.23
C ILE A 229 10.74 4.12 21.17
N ASP A 230 11.55 4.29 20.12
CA ASP A 230 12.78 3.55 19.89
C ASP A 230 13.84 4.47 19.27
N LYS A 231 14.96 4.63 19.98
CA LYS A 231 16.05 5.54 19.57
C LYS A 231 16.93 4.96 18.46
N ARG A 232 16.79 3.67 18.15
CA ARG A 232 17.70 2.93 17.24
C ARG A 232 16.98 2.35 16.04
N ASN A 233 15.82 1.76 16.24
CA ASN A 233 15.14 1.00 15.19
C ASN A 233 13.96 1.79 14.62
N PRO A 234 13.86 1.90 13.28
CA PRO A 234 12.66 2.37 12.61
C PRO A 234 11.43 1.50 12.94
N ALA A 235 10.22 2.01 12.74
CA ALA A 235 8.99 1.30 13.14
C ALA A 235 8.90 -0.11 12.57
N THR A 236 9.26 -0.32 11.30
CA THR A 236 9.31 -1.66 10.66
C THR A 236 10.15 -2.69 11.42
N THR A 237 11.24 -2.29 12.06
CA THR A 237 12.17 -3.19 12.75
C THR A 237 12.17 -3.01 14.27
N SER A 238 11.30 -2.14 14.80
CA SER A 238 11.16 -1.90 16.23
C SER A 238 10.01 -2.70 16.83
N ARG A 239 10.35 -3.67 17.69
CA ARG A 239 9.36 -4.41 18.49
C ARG A 239 8.51 -3.48 19.37
N LYS A 240 9.06 -2.34 19.81
CA LYS A 240 8.34 -1.35 20.62
C LYS A 240 7.29 -0.63 19.80
N CYS A 241 7.66 -0.15 18.60
CA CYS A 241 6.71 0.47 17.68
C CYS A 241 5.61 -0.53 17.29
N LEU A 242 5.98 -1.77 16.92
CA LEU A 242 4.96 -2.75 16.53
C LEU A 242 4.05 -3.19 17.68
N LYS A 243 4.53 -3.17 18.93
CA LYS A 243 3.67 -3.34 20.10
C LYS A 243 2.67 -2.18 20.24
N ILE A 244 3.07 -0.94 19.95
CA ILE A 244 2.14 0.20 19.91
C ILE A 244 1.11 0.00 18.79
N VAL A 245 1.53 -0.45 17.60
CA VAL A 245 0.59 -0.74 16.49
C VAL A 245 -0.45 -1.80 16.89
N ARG A 246 -0.04 -2.86 17.58
CA ARG A 246 -0.97 -3.91 18.02
C ARG A 246 -1.82 -3.50 19.22
N ASP A 247 -1.22 -2.94 20.26
CA ASP A 247 -1.87 -2.79 21.56
C ASP A 247 -2.53 -1.41 21.77
N VAL A 248 -1.97 -0.35 21.16
CA VAL A 248 -2.42 1.04 21.37
C VAL A 248 -3.19 1.57 20.17
N ILE A 249 -2.73 1.28 18.95
CA ILE A 249 -3.51 1.55 17.74
C ILE A 249 -4.65 0.53 17.61
N GLY A 250 -4.45 -0.70 18.10
CA GLY A 250 -5.46 -1.76 18.07
C GLY A 250 -5.53 -2.50 16.73
N PHE A 251 -4.52 -2.38 15.88
CA PHE A 251 -4.53 -3.01 14.55
C PHE A 251 -4.23 -4.52 14.65
N ASP A 252 -5.25 -5.36 14.48
CA ASP A 252 -5.09 -6.83 14.45
C ASP A 252 -4.96 -7.40 13.02
N GLY A 253 -5.15 -6.58 11.98
CA GLY A 253 -5.06 -7.02 10.58
C GLY A 253 -3.65 -7.50 10.16
N LEU A 254 -3.53 -7.89 8.88
CA LEU A 254 -2.26 -8.34 8.31
C LEU A 254 -1.28 -7.17 8.22
N LEU A 255 -0.12 -7.29 8.86
CA LEU A 255 0.91 -6.27 8.82
C LEU A 255 1.98 -6.66 7.80
N ILE A 256 2.20 -5.81 6.81
CA ILE A 256 3.24 -5.95 5.81
C ILE A 256 4.31 -4.87 6.00
N THR A 257 5.55 -5.15 5.60
CA THR A 257 6.57 -4.08 5.55
C THR A 257 6.26 -3.13 4.38
N ASP A 258 6.74 -1.89 4.47
CA ASP A 258 7.07 -1.12 3.26
C ASP A 258 8.27 -1.80 2.56
N ASP A 259 8.65 -1.34 1.37
CA ASP A 259 9.66 -2.01 0.56
C ASP A 259 11.03 -2.08 1.25
N LEU A 260 11.45 -3.30 1.62
CA LEU A 260 12.73 -3.50 2.28
C LEU A 260 13.94 -3.14 1.42
N SER A 261 13.78 -2.94 0.11
CA SER A 261 14.87 -2.47 -0.76
C SER A 261 15.23 -1.00 -0.52
N MET A 262 14.35 -0.20 0.08
CA MET A 262 14.58 1.21 0.40
C MET A 262 15.77 1.43 1.33
N ASN A 263 16.45 2.57 1.18
CA ASN A 263 17.72 2.85 1.87
C ASN A 263 17.58 3.24 3.35
N ALA A 264 16.37 3.55 3.82
CA ALA A 264 16.12 3.89 5.23
C ALA A 264 16.48 2.78 6.24
N LEU A 265 16.59 1.53 5.79
CA LEU A 265 17.00 0.41 6.65
C LEU A 265 18.48 0.06 6.45
N SER A 266 19.18 -0.28 7.53
CA SER A 266 20.60 -0.66 7.43
C SER A 266 20.80 -2.16 7.22
N GLY A 267 21.90 -2.53 6.55
CA GLY A 267 22.32 -3.92 6.35
C GLY A 267 21.69 -4.61 5.14
N THR A 268 22.02 -5.88 4.94
CA THR A 268 21.51 -6.70 3.82
C THR A 268 20.00 -6.92 3.93
N LEU A 269 19.34 -7.22 2.80
CA LEU A 269 17.91 -7.55 2.76
C LEU A 269 17.57 -8.69 3.71
N GLU A 270 18.46 -9.68 3.81
CA GLU A 270 18.33 -10.77 4.77
C GLU A 270 18.23 -10.27 6.22
N LYS A 271 19.12 -9.35 6.62
CA LYS A 271 19.13 -8.75 7.97
C LYS A 271 17.89 -7.90 8.20
N ARG A 272 17.48 -7.11 7.19
CA ARG A 272 16.27 -6.27 7.24
C ARG A 272 15.02 -7.13 7.44
N ALA A 273 14.84 -8.18 6.63
CA ALA A 273 13.71 -9.11 6.73
C ALA A 273 13.67 -9.84 8.08
N LYS A 274 14.82 -10.38 8.54
CA LYS A 274 14.92 -11.00 9.88
C LYS A 274 14.61 -10.02 11.01
N ALA A 275 14.98 -8.76 10.88
CA ALA A 275 14.68 -7.74 11.89
C ALA A 275 13.17 -7.41 11.92
N ALA A 276 12.54 -7.23 10.75
CA ALA A 276 11.11 -6.93 10.65
C ALA A 276 10.23 -8.10 11.18
N LEU A 277 10.55 -9.34 10.80
CA LEU A 277 9.86 -10.53 11.32
C LEU A 277 10.00 -10.66 12.84
N ARG A 278 11.20 -10.42 13.39
CA ARG A 278 11.43 -10.44 14.85
C ARG A 278 10.73 -9.31 15.59
N ALA A 279 10.53 -8.17 14.93
CA ALA A 279 9.80 -7.05 15.50
C ALA A 279 8.31 -7.36 15.62
N GLY A 280 7.76 -8.17 14.71
CA GLY A 280 6.35 -8.59 14.71
C GLY A 280 5.57 -8.29 13.43
N VAL A 281 6.25 -8.01 12.31
CA VAL A 281 5.59 -7.94 10.99
C VAL A 281 5.20 -9.35 10.54
N ASP A 282 4.04 -9.49 9.89
CA ASP A 282 3.53 -10.80 9.45
C ASP A 282 4.13 -11.21 8.09
N VAL A 283 4.31 -10.25 7.16
CA VAL A 283 4.74 -10.51 5.77
C VAL A 283 5.77 -9.48 5.32
N ILE A 284 6.81 -9.95 4.63
CA ILE A 284 7.86 -9.10 4.05
C ILE A 284 7.49 -8.66 2.63
N LEU A 285 7.57 -7.38 2.35
CA LEU A 285 7.44 -6.80 1.00
C LEU A 285 8.83 -6.50 0.42
N HIS A 286 9.06 -6.94 -0.81
CA HIS A 286 10.25 -6.59 -1.60
C HIS A 286 9.84 -6.31 -3.05
N CYS A 287 10.17 -5.13 -3.54
CA CYS A 287 9.53 -4.61 -4.75
C CYS A 287 10.38 -4.65 -6.02
N SER A 288 11.70 -4.80 -5.94
CA SER A 288 12.59 -4.53 -7.09
C SER A 288 12.45 -5.52 -8.24
N GLY A 289 12.08 -6.78 -7.96
CA GLY A 289 12.09 -7.86 -8.94
C GLY A 289 13.50 -8.38 -9.29
N GLN A 290 14.55 -7.90 -8.61
CA GLN A 290 15.89 -8.41 -8.80
C GLN A 290 16.04 -9.79 -8.15
N MET A 291 16.36 -10.81 -8.96
CA MET A 291 16.38 -12.20 -8.50
C MET A 291 17.33 -12.45 -7.32
N ALA A 292 18.53 -11.87 -7.33
CA ALA A 292 19.50 -12.02 -6.24
C ALA A 292 18.95 -11.48 -4.89
N GLU A 293 18.21 -10.37 -4.94
CA GLU A 293 17.57 -9.77 -3.79
C GLU A 293 16.37 -10.61 -3.30
N MET A 294 15.52 -11.04 -4.22
CA MET A 294 14.38 -11.90 -3.91
C MET A 294 14.81 -13.20 -3.23
N ARG A 295 15.93 -13.80 -3.67
CA ARG A 295 16.51 -14.99 -3.02
C ARG A 295 16.95 -14.72 -1.59
N GLN A 296 17.52 -13.54 -1.28
CA GLN A 296 17.88 -13.18 0.10
C GLN A 296 16.65 -13.07 1.00
N VAL A 297 15.58 -12.46 0.52
CA VAL A 297 14.30 -12.35 1.25
C VAL A 297 13.69 -13.73 1.45
N ALA A 298 13.55 -14.51 0.38
CA ALA A 298 13.00 -15.86 0.38
C ALA A 298 13.74 -16.83 1.31
N HIS A 299 15.06 -16.68 1.43
CA HIS A 299 15.88 -17.53 2.30
C HIS A 299 15.45 -17.46 3.77
N VAL A 300 14.94 -16.30 4.22
CA VAL A 300 14.65 -16.04 5.64
C VAL A 300 13.18 -15.87 5.96
N THR A 301 12.32 -15.72 4.96
CA THR A 301 10.88 -15.62 5.18
C THR A 301 10.30 -16.99 5.52
N PRO A 302 9.68 -17.17 6.69
CA PRO A 302 9.09 -18.44 7.06
C PRO A 302 7.84 -18.71 6.22
N LYS A 303 7.35 -19.94 6.29
CA LYS A 303 5.97 -20.24 5.90
C LYS A 303 5.02 -19.59 6.89
N LEU A 304 3.88 -19.09 6.38
CA LEU A 304 2.86 -18.49 7.23
C LEU A 304 2.31 -19.52 8.23
N LYS A 305 2.27 -19.14 9.51
CA LYS A 305 1.74 -19.96 10.61
C LYS A 305 1.20 -19.07 11.73
N GLY A 306 0.44 -19.66 12.65
CA GLY A 306 -0.10 -18.96 13.82
C GLY A 306 -0.86 -17.68 13.43
N GLU A 307 -0.59 -16.59 14.14
CA GLU A 307 -1.26 -15.30 13.94
C GLU A 307 -1.07 -14.72 12.53
N GLY A 308 0.12 -14.79 11.94
CA GLY A 308 0.34 -14.27 10.58
C GLY A 308 -0.53 -14.98 9.54
N LEU A 309 -0.72 -16.31 9.68
CA LEU A 309 -1.62 -17.06 8.82
C LEU A 309 -3.10 -16.72 9.09
N ARG A 310 -3.50 -16.59 10.35
CA ARG A 310 -4.86 -16.18 10.73
C ARG A 310 -5.21 -14.84 10.09
N ARG A 311 -4.31 -13.86 10.21
CA ARG A 311 -4.46 -12.51 9.65
C ARG A 311 -4.50 -12.50 8.13
N ALA A 312 -3.62 -13.27 7.47
CA ALA A 312 -3.64 -13.39 6.01
C ALA A 312 -4.97 -13.97 5.50
N LYS A 313 -5.48 -15.02 6.17
CA LYS A 313 -6.80 -15.60 5.84
C LYS A 313 -7.94 -14.62 6.10
N ALA A 314 -7.89 -13.87 7.21
CA ALA A 314 -8.88 -12.86 7.54
C ALA A 314 -8.90 -11.74 6.49
N ALA A 315 -7.74 -11.26 6.07
CA ALA A 315 -7.61 -10.26 5.00
C ALA A 315 -8.21 -10.75 3.68
N ILE A 316 -7.86 -11.96 3.24
CA ILE A 316 -8.42 -12.53 2.00
C ILE A 316 -9.93 -12.73 2.08
N THR A 317 -10.48 -13.03 3.25
CA THR A 317 -11.93 -13.17 3.45
C THR A 317 -12.68 -11.84 3.24
N ARG A 318 -11.99 -10.70 3.33
CA ARG A 318 -12.56 -9.38 3.06
C ARG A 318 -12.68 -9.07 1.56
N LEU A 319 -12.10 -9.89 0.67
CA LEU A 319 -12.30 -9.75 -0.77
C LEU A 319 -13.74 -10.13 -1.13
N LEU A 320 -14.49 -9.16 -1.66
CA LEU A 320 -15.81 -9.43 -2.20
C LEU A 320 -15.69 -10.30 -3.46
N LYS A 321 -16.42 -11.43 -3.47
CA LYS A 321 -16.55 -12.27 -4.67
C LYS A 321 -17.34 -11.59 -5.77
N THR A 322 -18.26 -10.71 -5.38
CA THR A 322 -19.08 -9.91 -6.26
C THR A 322 -19.03 -8.48 -5.74
N PRO A 323 -18.34 -7.56 -6.44
CA PRO A 323 -18.32 -6.15 -6.08
C PRO A 323 -19.73 -5.54 -6.01
N GLU A 324 -19.89 -4.45 -5.25
CA GLU A 324 -21.13 -3.66 -5.25
C GLU A 324 -21.45 -3.20 -6.69
N PRO A 325 -22.71 -3.24 -7.15
CA PRO A 325 -23.07 -2.75 -8.48
C PRO A 325 -22.61 -1.30 -8.71
N LEU A 326 -22.11 -1.02 -9.92
CA LEU A 326 -21.65 0.31 -10.31
C LEU A 326 -21.99 0.55 -11.78
N ASP A 327 -22.76 1.60 -12.05
CA ASP A 327 -22.80 2.18 -13.40
C ASP A 327 -21.53 3.01 -13.59
N VAL A 328 -20.54 2.42 -14.26
CA VAL A 328 -19.21 3.02 -14.41
C VAL A 328 -19.27 4.30 -15.24
N ILE A 329 -20.18 4.39 -16.22
CA ILE A 329 -20.29 5.56 -17.09
C ILE A 329 -20.84 6.75 -16.30
N ASP A 330 -21.96 6.55 -15.59
CA ASP A 330 -22.55 7.59 -14.73
C ASP A 330 -21.59 8.00 -13.59
N ALA A 331 -20.99 7.01 -12.92
CA ALA A 331 -20.06 7.24 -11.83
C ALA A 331 -18.86 8.09 -12.26
N ARG A 332 -18.28 7.80 -13.43
CA ARG A 332 -17.18 8.59 -14.01
C ARG A 332 -17.64 10.01 -14.33
N ALA A 333 -18.77 10.17 -15.02
CA ALA A 333 -19.29 11.49 -15.35
C ALA A 333 -19.51 12.37 -14.10
N ARG A 334 -20.09 11.80 -13.04
CA ARG A 334 -20.27 12.50 -11.75
C ARG A 334 -18.94 12.87 -11.11
N PHE A 335 -17.99 11.93 -11.07
CA PHE A 335 -16.67 12.16 -10.51
C PHE A 335 -15.93 13.27 -11.25
N ASP A 336 -15.89 13.21 -12.58
CA ASP A 336 -15.18 14.17 -13.43
C ASP A 336 -15.76 15.59 -13.30
N VAL A 337 -17.09 15.72 -13.22
CA VAL A 337 -17.76 17.02 -13.00
C VAL A 337 -17.29 17.69 -11.71
N VAL A 338 -17.16 16.93 -10.61
CA VAL A 338 -16.69 17.50 -9.34
C VAL A 338 -15.18 17.78 -9.40
N MET A 339 -14.38 16.86 -9.93
CA MET A 339 -12.92 17.01 -9.98
C MET A 339 -12.44 18.17 -10.86
N ALA A 340 -13.23 18.56 -11.88
CA ALA A 340 -12.94 19.69 -12.76
C ALA A 340 -13.07 21.06 -12.08
N ARG A 341 -13.71 21.16 -10.91
CA ARG A 341 -13.94 22.45 -10.22
C ARG A 341 -12.62 23.11 -9.82
N GLY A 342 -12.35 24.32 -10.31
CA GLY A 342 -11.14 25.06 -9.92
C GLY A 342 -9.83 24.57 -10.56
N GLN A 343 -9.88 23.80 -11.66
CA GLN A 343 -8.70 23.56 -12.49
C GLN A 343 -8.48 24.73 -13.47
N ASP A 344 -7.45 25.54 -13.22
CA ASP A 344 -6.68 26.17 -14.30
C ASP A 344 -5.59 25.18 -14.75
N ALA A 345 -5.53 24.88 -16.05
CA ALA A 345 -4.73 23.79 -16.61
C ALA A 345 -3.21 23.97 -16.38
N GLY A 346 -2.60 23.13 -15.55
CA GLY A 346 -1.14 23.08 -15.38
C GLY A 346 -0.65 21.74 -14.83
N ALA A 347 -0.19 20.85 -15.72
CA ALA A 347 0.38 19.56 -15.36
C ALA A 347 1.74 19.74 -14.63
N LYS A 348 1.92 19.08 -13.48
CA LYS A 348 3.21 18.98 -12.77
C LYS A 348 3.80 17.57 -12.95
N SER A 349 5.12 17.50 -13.15
CA SER A 349 5.89 16.28 -13.43
C SER A 349 6.17 15.44 -12.17
N ASP A 350 6.40 14.14 -12.39
CA ASP A 350 6.67 13.10 -11.38
C ASP A 350 8.09 13.26 -10.78
N PRO A 351 8.25 13.44 -9.45
CA PRO A 351 9.54 13.66 -8.81
C PRO A 351 10.35 12.39 -8.55
N THR A 352 9.89 11.21 -8.99
CA THR A 352 10.57 9.92 -8.74
C THR A 352 11.39 9.37 -9.92
N GLU A 353 11.45 10.09 -11.05
CA GLU A 353 12.34 9.74 -12.16
C GLU A 353 13.74 10.33 -11.95
N VAL A 354 14.68 9.49 -11.53
CA VAL A 354 16.11 9.77 -11.72
C VAL A 354 16.40 9.56 -13.19
N THR A 355 16.59 10.65 -13.94
CA THR A 355 17.10 10.62 -15.31
C THR A 355 18.52 10.03 -15.29
N PRO A 356 18.82 9.00 -16.11
CA PRO A 356 20.21 8.65 -16.36
C PRO A 356 20.84 9.79 -17.17
N SER A 357 22.01 10.24 -16.72
CA SER A 357 22.88 11.20 -17.41
C SER A 357 23.28 10.71 -18.80
#